data_AF-A0A1J4WEJ8-F1
#
_entry.id   AF-A0A1J4WEJ8-F1
#
_cell.length_a   1.000
_cell.length_b   1.000
_cell.length_c   1.000
_cell.angle_alpha   90.00
_cell.angle_beta   90.00
_cell.angle_gamma   90.00
#
_symmetry.space_group_name_H-M   'P 1'
#
loop_
_entity.id
_entity.type
_entity.pdbx_description
1 polymer ?
#
loop_
_entity_poly.entity_id
_entity_poly.type
_entity_poly.pdbx_seq_one_letter_code
_entity_poly.pdbx_strand_id
1 'polypeptide(L)' 'MAYKFTTIIIQEGKWYVARCLELGVVSQGKTIEEAQKNLKEAVELYLEDQPKTKKYLSKKAPLITSLELKHA' A
#
# COMPACT_ATOMS: atom_id res chain seq x y z
N MET A 1 -13.45 12.78 3.38
CA MET A 1 -13.58 11.34 3.74
C MET A 1 -12.18 10.83 4.05
N ALA A 2 -12.00 10.11 5.16
CA ALA A 2 -10.71 9.50 5.50
C ALA A 2 -10.76 8.00 5.16
N TYR A 3 -9.82 7.55 4.35
CA TYR A 3 -9.60 6.13 4.07
C TYR A 3 -8.38 5.66 4.87
N LYS A 4 -8.40 4.42 5.32
CA LYS A 4 -7.25 3.77 5.95
C LYS A 4 -6.93 2.52 5.16
N PHE A 5 -5.71 2.45 4.66
CA PHE A 5 -5.20 1.34 3.87
C PHE A 5 -4.02 0.69 4.59
N THR A 6 -3.83 -0.59 4.34
CA THR A 6 -2.68 -1.35 4.80
C THR A 6 -1.58 -1.21 3.75
N THR A 7 -0.44 -0.66 4.17
CA THR A 7 0.71 -0.44 3.30
C THR A 7 1.90 -1.28 3.75
N ILE A 8 2.54 -1.98 2.82
CA ILE A 8 3.82 -2.67 3.03
C ILE A 8 4.91 -1.90 2.28
N ILE A 9 6.06 -1.70 2.92
CA ILE A 9 7.23 -1.08 2.31
C ILE A 9 8.41 -2.03 2.46
N ILE A 10 9.05 -2.38 1.35
CA ILE A 10 10.20 -3.29 1.31
C ILE A 10 11.34 -2.56 0.60
N GLN A 11 12.56 -2.72 1.12
CA GLN A 11 13.74 -2.25 0.41
C GLN A 11 14.15 -3.27 -0.66
N GLU A 12 14.08 -2.87 -1.92
CA GLU A 12 14.50 -3.66 -3.07
C GLU A 12 15.69 -2.96 -3.76
N GLY A 13 16.89 -3.42 -3.44
CA GLY A 13 18.13 -2.82 -3.92
C GLY A 13 18.27 -1.35 -3.45
N LYS A 14 18.26 -0.42 -4.41
CA LYS A 14 18.43 1.04 -4.19
C LYS A 14 17.10 1.79 -4.04
N TRP A 15 15.99 1.08 -3.89
CA TRP A 15 14.64 1.66 -3.82
C TRP A 15 13.88 1.09 -2.63
N TYR A 16 12.99 1.89 -2.08
CA TYR A 16 11.91 1.44 -1.23
C TYR A 16 10.66 1.29 -2.11
N VAL A 17 10.11 0.08 -2.17
CA VAL A 17 8.89 -0.26 -2.91
C VAL A 17 7.74 -0.32 -1.92
N ALA A 18 6.75 0.55 -2.12
CA ALA A 18 5.59 0.68 -1.26
C ALA A 18 4.33 0.13 -1.98
N ARG A 19 3.54 -0.67 -1.29
CA ARG A 19 2.34 -1.35 -1.84
C ARG A 19 1.13 -1.15 -0.94
N CYS A 20 0.04 -0.68 -1.51
CA CYS A 20 -1.29 -0.66 -0.88
C CYS A 20 -1.97 -2.02 -1.11
N LEU A 21 -2.27 -2.76 -0.04
CA LEU A 21 -2.77 -4.13 -0.16
C LEU A 21 -4.20 -4.19 -0.67
N GLU A 22 -5.07 -3.28 -0.23
CA GLU A 22 -6.50 -3.31 -0.57
C GLU A 22 -6.76 -2.93 -2.03
N LEU A 23 -5.88 -2.12 -2.62
CA LEU A 23 -6.06 -1.61 -3.99
C LEU A 23 -5.08 -2.22 -4.99
N GLY A 24 -4.05 -2.95 -4.52
CA GLY A 24 -2.98 -3.47 -5.36
C GLY A 24 -2.08 -2.40 -5.99
N VAL A 25 -2.24 -1.13 -5.58
CA VAL A 25 -1.44 0.01 -6.09
C VAL A 25 -0.02 -0.07 -5.52
N VAL A 26 0.96 0.19 -6.37
CA VAL A 26 2.39 0.15 -6.04
C VAL A 26 3.04 1.46 -6.46
N SER A 27 3.99 1.93 -5.66
CA SER A 27 4.90 3.02 -6.02
C SER A 27 6.25 2.80 -5.34
N GLN A 28 7.21 3.70 -5.57
CA GLN A 28 8.56 3.56 -5.05
C GLN A 28 9.24 4.91 -4.82
N GLY A 29 10.29 4.92 -3.99
CA GLY A 29 11.10 6.10 -3.70
C GLY A 29 12.51 5.73 -3.24
N LYS A 30 13.43 6.70 -3.20
CA LYS A 30 14.79 6.54 -2.69
C LYS A 30 14.84 6.52 -1.17
N THR A 31 13.83 7.07 -0.50
CA THR A 31 13.63 6.95 0.94
C THR A 31 12.26 6.37 1.25
N ILE A 32 12.04 5.98 2.52
CA ILE A 32 10.74 5.49 3.00
C ILE A 32 9.68 6.58 2.82
N GLU A 33 10.00 7.83 3.15
CA GLU A 33 9.10 8.98 3.08
C GLU A 33 8.72 9.28 1.62
N GLU A 34 9.69 9.21 0.70
CA GLU A 34 9.43 9.39 -0.72
C GLU A 34 8.53 8.27 -1.26
N ALA A 35 8.80 7.01 -0.93
CA ALA A 35 7.97 5.88 -1.35
C ALA A 35 6.54 6.00 -0.81
N GLN A 36 6.37 6.44 0.44
CA GLN A 36 5.06 6.71 1.03
C GLN A 36 4.32 7.84 0.34
N LYS A 37 5.01 8.97 0.08
CA LYS A 37 4.44 10.11 -0.63
C LYS A 37 3.97 9.71 -2.02
N ASN A 38 4.83 9.04 -2.78
CA ASN A 38 4.53 8.61 -4.15
C ASN A 38 3.40 7.56 -4.18
N LEU A 39 3.33 6.66 -3.19
CA LEU A 39 2.22 5.72 -3.06
C LEU A 39 0.90 6.43 -2.77
N LYS A 40 0.92 7.44 -1.88
CA LYS A 40 -0.27 8.22 -1.55
C LYS A 40 -0.85 8.89 -2.80
N GLU A 41 -0.01 9.55 -3.59
CA GLU A 41 -0.42 10.20 -4.84
C GLU A 41 -1.01 9.17 -5.83
N ALA A 42 -0.35 8.02 -5.99
CA ALA A 42 -0.84 6.94 -6.87
C ALA A 42 -2.20 6.37 -6.41
N VAL A 43 -2.42 6.23 -5.10
CA VAL A 43 -3.70 5.78 -4.53
C VAL A 43 -4.80 6.82 -4.73
N GLU A 44 -4.49 8.11 -4.55
CA GLU A 44 -5.44 9.20 -4.80
C GLU A 44 -5.92 9.18 -6.25
N LEU A 45 -5.00 9.10 -7.21
CA LEU A 45 -5.31 8.99 -8.63
C LEU A 45 -6.16 7.74 -8.96
N TYR A 46 -5.83 6.60 -8.36
CA TYR A 46 -6.60 5.36 -8.56
C TYR A 46 -8.06 5.49 -8.08
N LEU A 47 -8.29 6.15 -6.93
CA LEU A 47 -9.63 6.34 -6.37
C LEU A 47 -10.47 7.37 -7.14
N GLU A 48 -9.83 8.32 -7.82
CA GLU A 48 -10.48 9.26 -8.72
C GLU A 48 -11.00 8.55 -9.98
N ASP A 49 -10.21 7.66 -10.57
CA ASP A 49 -10.57 6.89 -11.77
C ASP A 49 -11.62 5.79 -11.49
N GLN A 50 -11.61 5.21 -10.28
CA GLN A 50 -12.47 4.07 -9.92
C GLN A 50 -13.37 4.35 -8.71
N PRO A 51 -14.43 5.17 -8.83
CA PRO A 51 -15.26 5.55 -7.69
C PRO A 51 -16.02 4.39 -7.00
N LYS A 52 -16.15 3.23 -7.67
CA LYS A 52 -16.85 2.05 -7.14
C LYS A 52 -16.03 1.20 -6.16
N THR A 53 -14.69 1.29 -6.15
CA THR A 53 -13.83 0.54 -5.21
C THR A 53 -14.08 0.94 -3.76
N LYS A 54 -14.67 2.12 -3.53
CA LYS A 54 -15.13 2.61 -2.21
C LYS A 54 -16.11 1.65 -1.49
N LYS A 55 -16.85 0.81 -2.22
CA LYS A 55 -17.80 -0.16 -1.63
C LYS A 55 -17.13 -1.38 -0.97
N TYR A 56 -15.87 -1.66 -1.29
CA TYR A 56 -15.16 -2.87 -0.83
C TYR A 56 -14.17 -2.59 0.30
N LEU A 57 -14.02 -1.33 0.71
CA LEU A 57 -13.12 -0.95 1.79
C LEU A 57 -13.81 -1.20 3.14
N SER A 58 -13.40 -2.30 3.78
CA SER A 58 -13.80 -2.61 5.16
C SER A 58 -13.45 -1.44 6.09
N LYS A 59 -14.40 -1.02 6.93
CA LYS A 59 -14.16 0.00 7.96
C LYS A 59 -13.32 -0.51 9.14
N LYS A 60 -13.09 -1.82 9.23
CA LYS A 60 -12.30 -2.43 10.31
C LYS A 60 -10.86 -2.57 9.85
N ALA A 61 -9.93 -2.08 10.67
CA ALA A 61 -8.51 -2.31 10.46
C ALA A 61 -8.21 -3.82 10.56
N PRO A 62 -7.51 -4.42 9.59
CA PRO A 62 -7.12 -5.81 9.68
C PRO A 62 -6.05 -6.01 10.77
N LEU A 63 -5.94 -7.25 11.27
CA LEU A 63 -4.75 -7.68 12.01
C LEU A 63 -3.64 -7.97 10.99
N ILE A 64 -2.49 -7.30 11.15
CA ILE A 64 -1.33 -7.48 10.28
C ILE A 64 -0.31 -8.34 11.02
N THR A 65 0.16 -9.42 10.40
CA THR A 65 1.16 -10.34 10.96
C THR A 65 2.06 -10.90 9.85
N SER A 66 3.26 -11.34 10.22
CA SER A 66 4.18 -12.06 9.33
C SER A 66 4.31 -13.52 9.77
N LEU A 67 4.55 -14.41 8.81
CA LEU A 67 4.82 -15.83 9.04
C LEU A 67 6.17 -16.17 8.41
N GLU A 68 7.11 -16.64 9.23
CA GLU A 68 8.39 -17.17 8.77
C GLU A 68 8.30 -18.69 8.68
N LEU A 69 8.65 -19.24 7.51
CA LEU A 69 8.71 -20.69 7.28
C LEU A 69 10.13 -21.06 6.85
N LYS A 70 10.69 -22.12 7.44
CA LYS A 70 11.95 -22.72 6.98
C LYS A 70 11.60 -23.97 6.18
N HIS A 71 11.95 -23.98 4.89
CA HIS A 71 11.84 -25.16 4.03
C HIS A 71 13.26 -25.61 3.66
N ALA A 72 13.53 -26.91 3.81
CA ALA A 72 14.84 -27.53 3.58
C ALA A 72 14.98 -28.00 2.13
#